data_AF-A0A1J1IQE4-F1
#
_entry.id   AF-A0A1J1IQE4-F1
#
_cell.length_a   1.000
_cell.length_b   1.000
_cell.length_c   1.000
_cell.angle_alpha   90.00
_cell.angle_beta   90.00
_cell.angle_gamma   90.00
#
_symmetry.space_group_name_H-M   'P 1'
#
loop_
_entity.id
_entity.type
_entity.pdbx_description
1 polymer ?
#
loop_
_entity_poly.entity_id
_entity_poly.type
_entity_poly.pdbx_seq_one_letter_code
_entity_poly.pdbx_strand_id
1 'polypeptide(L)'
;MPLGATPERVIEILPLLAGFTERQWAYPRVEDLEMIDNILDLNKMTVEEAIDALGTVCADFLLVCYFNGENFPCFQNHKFMTFVESYTYLGACCSFNYNPKANDQDEHFISNFFGINGGLNVIGTGRPQLSDGKSGAVYSEGFVVLVHHPNDFPVESSPTTYIQINKETFIDVQPIESSCSNQVLNLDFEQRKCIIPSDLNVKSYRQPECMLGCLRDEIHKRCHCHPFHLPKSDNTTTDYRDCKAKDIMCFVENYFLKQI
;
A
#
# COMPACT_ATOMS: atom_id res chain seq x y z
N MET A 1 -23.84 -19.44 -12.47
CA MET A 1 -23.55 -19.12 -11.06
C MET A 1 -23.02 -20.38 -10.37
N PRO A 2 -22.05 -20.27 -9.47
CA PRO A 2 -21.54 -21.40 -8.69
C PRO A 2 -22.63 -22.06 -7.84
N LEU A 3 -22.41 -23.32 -7.47
CA LEU A 3 -23.36 -24.08 -6.65
C LEU A 3 -23.49 -23.42 -5.26
N GLY A 4 -24.72 -23.06 -4.86
CA GLY A 4 -24.97 -22.40 -3.57
C GLY A 4 -24.72 -20.88 -3.54
N ALA A 5 -24.35 -20.25 -4.66
CA ALA A 5 -24.19 -18.80 -4.74
C ALA A 5 -25.56 -18.09 -4.82
N THR A 6 -26.11 -17.66 -3.68
CA THR A 6 -27.22 -16.70 -3.61
C THR A 6 -26.68 -15.28 -3.38
N PRO A 7 -27.41 -14.21 -3.74
CA PRO A 7 -26.97 -12.84 -3.48
C PRO A 7 -26.57 -12.60 -2.02
N GLU A 8 -27.34 -13.13 -1.07
CA GLU A 8 -27.07 -13.00 0.36
C GLU A 8 -25.77 -13.69 0.74
N ARG A 9 -25.53 -14.90 0.21
CA ARG A 9 -24.30 -15.65 0.48
C ARG A 9 -23.08 -14.95 -0.11
N VAL A 10 -23.21 -14.41 -1.32
CA VAL A 10 -22.11 -13.68 -1.98
C VAL A 10 -21.76 -12.44 -1.17
N ILE A 11 -22.75 -11.64 -0.76
CA ILE A 11 -22.52 -10.45 0.08
C ILE A 11 -21.80 -10.82 1.39
N GLU A 12 -22.16 -11.95 2.00
CA GLU A 12 -21.52 -12.42 3.24
C GLU A 12 -20.04 -12.77 3.06
N ILE A 13 -19.64 -13.33 1.91
CA ILE A 13 -18.27 -13.81 1.68
C ILE A 13 -17.37 -12.81 0.93
N LEU A 14 -17.93 -11.79 0.26
CA LEU A 14 -17.12 -10.77 -0.43
C LEU A 14 -16.03 -10.10 0.44
N PRO A 15 -16.25 -9.83 1.75
CA PRO A 15 -15.20 -9.32 2.62
C PRO A 15 -13.95 -10.22 2.73
N LEU A 16 -14.04 -11.51 2.36
CA LEU A 16 -12.88 -12.39 2.31
C LEU A 16 -11.81 -11.93 1.31
N LEU A 17 -12.16 -11.13 0.30
CA LEU A 17 -11.19 -10.52 -0.63
C LEU A 17 -10.14 -9.66 0.07
N ALA A 18 -10.47 -9.10 1.24
CA ALA A 18 -9.54 -8.35 2.07
C ALA A 18 -8.44 -9.23 2.71
N GLY A 19 -8.48 -10.56 2.57
CA GLY A 19 -7.48 -11.46 3.17
C GLY A 19 -6.04 -11.27 2.68
N PHE A 20 -5.82 -10.53 1.60
CA PHE A 20 -4.48 -10.11 1.16
C PHE A 20 -3.91 -8.92 1.96
N THR A 21 -4.76 -8.12 2.60
CA THR A 21 -4.38 -6.85 3.24
C THR A 21 -4.73 -6.82 4.73
N GLU A 22 -5.68 -7.64 5.16
CA GLU A 22 -6.13 -7.72 6.54
C GLU A 22 -5.79 -9.06 7.16
N ARG A 23 -5.25 -9.03 8.40
CA ARG A 23 -5.11 -10.26 9.20
C ARG A 23 -6.50 -10.70 9.65
N GLN A 24 -7.07 -11.70 8.97
CA GLN A 24 -8.34 -12.29 9.40
C GLN A 24 -8.11 -13.23 10.59
N TRP A 25 -8.94 -13.09 11.63
CA TRP A 25 -8.85 -13.93 12.84
C TRP A 25 -9.48 -15.31 12.62
N ALA A 26 -10.31 -15.45 11.59
CA ALA A 26 -10.89 -16.70 11.16
C ALA A 26 -10.35 -17.06 9.77
N TYR A 27 -9.86 -18.29 9.62
CA TYR A 27 -9.48 -18.80 8.32
C TYR A 27 -10.74 -19.05 7.47
N PRO A 28 -10.82 -18.48 6.25
CA PRO A 28 -11.94 -18.74 5.36
C PRO A 28 -12.01 -20.22 4.97
N ARG A 29 -13.22 -20.70 4.69
CA ARG A 29 -13.40 -22.03 4.12
C ARG A 29 -12.95 -22.01 2.66
N VAL A 30 -12.28 -23.07 2.22
CA VAL A 30 -11.74 -23.17 0.86
C VAL A 30 -12.87 -23.04 -0.17
N GLU A 31 -14.04 -23.61 0.11
CA GLU A 31 -15.21 -23.54 -0.77
C GLU A 31 -15.72 -22.10 -0.96
N ASP A 32 -15.56 -21.23 0.04
CA ASP A 32 -15.97 -19.83 -0.05
C ASP A 32 -15.01 -19.05 -0.97
N LEU A 33 -13.71 -19.31 -0.87
CA LEU A 33 -12.72 -18.70 -1.76
C LEU A 33 -12.88 -19.18 -3.21
N GLU A 34 -13.16 -20.47 -3.42
CA GLU A 34 -13.46 -21.02 -4.74
C GLU A 34 -14.76 -20.45 -5.33
N MET A 35 -15.78 -20.20 -4.49
CA MET A 35 -17.00 -19.54 -4.92
C MET A 35 -16.73 -18.13 -5.42
N ILE A 36 -15.93 -17.34 -4.68
CA ILE A 36 -15.53 -15.99 -5.08
C ILE A 36 -14.78 -16.04 -6.41
N ASP A 37 -13.78 -16.90 -6.55
CA ASP A 37 -13.03 -17.06 -7.80
C ASP A 37 -13.93 -17.34 -9.00
N ASN A 38 -14.87 -18.27 -8.85
CA ASN A 38 -15.80 -18.59 -9.93
C ASN A 38 -16.73 -17.42 -10.27
N ILE A 39 -17.13 -16.60 -9.29
CA ILE A 39 -17.94 -15.39 -9.53
C ILE A 39 -17.12 -14.35 -10.28
N LEU A 40 -15.89 -14.10 -9.85
CA LEU A 40 -14.99 -13.14 -10.50
C LEU A 40 -14.67 -13.59 -11.94
N ASP A 41 -14.36 -14.86 -12.16
CA ASP A 41 -14.10 -15.43 -13.48
C ASP A 41 -15.32 -15.33 -14.42
N LEU A 42 -16.55 -15.55 -13.90
CA LEU A 42 -17.79 -15.39 -14.67
C LEU A 42 -18.02 -13.93 -15.13
N ASN A 43 -17.56 -12.97 -14.33
CA ASN A 43 -17.66 -11.54 -14.62
C ASN A 43 -16.42 -10.99 -15.33
N LYS A 44 -15.40 -11.83 -15.58
CA LYS A 44 -14.10 -11.44 -16.13
C LYS A 44 -13.42 -10.32 -15.32
N MET A 45 -13.56 -10.39 -14.00
CA MET A 45 -12.98 -9.43 -13.07
C MET A 45 -11.78 -10.05 -12.35
N THR A 46 -10.74 -9.26 -12.11
CA THR A 46 -9.65 -9.63 -11.21
C THR A 46 -10.02 -9.36 -9.75
N VAL A 47 -9.20 -9.84 -8.81
CA VAL A 47 -9.34 -9.49 -7.38
C VAL A 47 -9.13 -7.98 -7.18
N GLU A 48 -8.17 -7.40 -7.89
CA GLU A 48 -7.88 -5.95 -7.86
C GLU A 48 -9.11 -5.14 -8.29
N GLU A 49 -9.66 -5.44 -9.46
CA GLU A 49 -10.86 -4.75 -10.00
C GLU A 49 -12.08 -4.92 -9.09
N ALA A 50 -12.22 -6.08 -8.44
CA ALA A 50 -13.29 -6.32 -7.48
C ALA A 50 -13.12 -5.49 -6.20
N ILE A 51 -11.90 -5.38 -5.68
CA ILE A 51 -11.59 -4.55 -4.51
C ILE A 51 -11.79 -3.08 -4.83
N ASP A 52 -11.35 -2.61 -6.00
CA ASP A 52 -11.55 -1.23 -6.44
C ASP A 52 -13.03 -0.91 -6.63
N ALA A 53 -13.84 -1.85 -7.16
CA ALA A 53 -15.28 -1.65 -7.33
C ALA A 53 -16.06 -1.66 -6.00
N LEU A 54 -15.55 -2.34 -4.97
CA LEU A 54 -16.16 -2.42 -3.64
C LEU A 54 -15.64 -1.35 -2.68
N GLY A 55 -14.44 -0.83 -2.95
CA GLY A 55 -13.74 0.17 -2.17
C GLY A 55 -14.34 1.57 -2.31
N THR A 56 -13.87 2.47 -1.46
CA THR A 56 -14.14 3.92 -1.61
C THR A 56 -13.11 4.53 -2.54
N VAL A 57 -13.56 5.33 -3.51
CA VAL A 57 -12.68 6.06 -4.43
C VAL A 57 -12.11 7.27 -3.69
N CYS A 58 -10.85 7.63 -3.95
CA CYS A 58 -10.20 8.79 -3.31
C CYS A 58 -11.01 10.09 -3.46
N ALA A 59 -11.65 10.26 -4.62
CA ALA A 59 -12.46 11.42 -4.95
C ALA A 59 -13.74 11.55 -4.12
N ASP A 60 -14.20 10.47 -3.49
CA ASP A 60 -15.40 10.49 -2.66
C ASP A 60 -15.15 11.19 -1.32
N PHE A 61 -13.90 11.17 -0.83
CA PHE A 61 -13.59 11.66 0.51
C PHE A 61 -12.55 12.78 0.56
N LEU A 62 -11.72 12.99 -0.47
CA LEU A 62 -10.79 14.13 -0.54
C LEU A 62 -11.44 15.31 -1.28
N LEU A 63 -11.78 16.37 -0.54
CA LEU A 63 -12.58 17.48 -1.08
C LEU A 63 -11.75 18.69 -1.46
N VAL A 64 -10.87 19.14 -0.56
CA VAL A 64 -10.11 20.37 -0.74
C VAL A 64 -8.67 20.13 -0.35
N CYS A 65 -7.75 20.52 -1.24
CA CYS A 65 -6.33 20.35 -1.04
C CYS A 65 -5.61 21.69 -1.15
N TYR A 66 -4.67 21.90 -0.23
CA TYR A 66 -3.73 23.00 -0.27
C TYR A 66 -2.31 22.48 -0.11
N PHE A 67 -1.38 23.16 -0.75
CA PHE A 67 0.04 22.95 -0.54
C PHE A 67 0.73 24.30 -0.48
N ASN A 68 1.59 24.53 0.52
CA ASN A 68 2.20 25.85 0.75
C ASN A 68 1.18 27.00 0.85
N GLY A 69 -0.01 26.71 1.37
CA GLY A 69 -1.11 27.67 1.49
C GLY A 69 -1.86 27.97 0.18
N GLU A 70 -1.43 27.40 -0.94
CA GLU A 70 -2.10 27.55 -2.23
C GLU A 70 -3.09 26.41 -2.46
N ASN A 71 -4.31 26.76 -2.85
CA ASN A 71 -5.33 25.78 -3.21
C ASN A 71 -4.96 25.12 -4.54
N PHE A 72 -5.11 23.79 -4.63
CA PHE A 72 -4.97 23.06 -5.88
C PHE A 72 -6.05 21.98 -6.02
N PRO A 73 -6.42 21.59 -7.25
CA PRO A 73 -7.29 20.43 -7.46
C PRO A 73 -6.66 19.15 -6.90
N CYS A 74 -7.31 18.50 -5.94
CA CYS A 74 -6.81 17.27 -5.33
C CYS A 74 -6.47 16.18 -6.36
N PHE A 75 -7.22 16.14 -7.46
CA PHE A 75 -7.03 15.20 -8.57
C PHE A 75 -6.80 15.98 -9.86
N GLN A 76 -5.60 15.87 -10.42
CA GLN A 76 -5.23 16.52 -11.66
C GLN A 76 -4.17 15.74 -12.41
N ASN A 77 -4.01 16.05 -13.70
CA ASN A 77 -2.99 15.41 -14.53
C ASN A 77 -1.61 16.04 -14.30
N HIS A 78 -1.09 15.87 -13.09
CA HIS A 78 0.26 16.29 -12.70
C HIS A 78 1.00 15.09 -12.10
N LYS A 79 2.31 14.95 -12.36
CA LYS A 79 3.08 13.76 -11.95
C LYS A 79 3.15 13.52 -10.44
N PHE A 80 3.24 14.60 -9.65
CA PHE A 80 3.43 14.53 -8.19
C PHE A 80 2.47 15.42 -7.38
N MET A 81 2.18 16.64 -7.83
CA MET A 81 1.15 17.54 -7.28
C MET A 81 -0.28 17.04 -7.57
N THR A 82 -0.62 15.84 -7.14
CA THR A 82 -1.97 15.26 -7.22
C THR A 82 -2.06 14.11 -6.23
N PHE A 83 -3.26 13.79 -5.77
CA PHE A 83 -3.54 12.48 -5.23
C PHE A 83 -3.71 11.47 -6.36
N VAL A 84 -3.20 10.25 -6.12
CA VAL A 84 -3.41 9.08 -6.97
C VAL A 84 -3.94 7.93 -6.13
N GLU A 85 -4.73 7.07 -6.78
CA GLU A 85 -5.07 5.76 -6.22
C GLU A 85 -3.81 4.89 -6.19
N SER A 86 -3.63 4.19 -5.08
CA SER A 86 -2.43 3.44 -4.76
C SER A 86 -2.76 2.32 -3.80
N TYR A 87 -1.81 1.42 -3.58
CA TYR A 87 -1.96 0.32 -2.65
C TYR A 87 -0.90 0.39 -1.55
N THR A 88 -1.25 -0.15 -0.39
CA THR A 88 -0.33 -0.39 0.72
C THR A 88 -0.61 -1.76 1.33
N TYR A 89 0.10 -2.12 2.39
CA TYR A 89 -0.24 -3.30 3.18
C TYR A 89 -1.64 -3.23 3.82
N LEU A 90 -2.26 -2.04 3.91
CA LEU A 90 -3.63 -1.84 4.38
C LEU A 90 -4.69 -1.93 3.25
N GLY A 91 -4.28 -2.16 2.00
CA GLY A 91 -5.16 -2.19 0.83
C GLY A 91 -5.19 -0.89 0.05
N ALA A 92 -6.34 -0.61 -0.57
CA ALA A 92 -6.53 0.57 -1.43
C ALA A 92 -6.40 1.87 -0.62
N CYS A 93 -5.63 2.82 -1.14
CA CYS A 93 -5.19 4.04 -0.46
C CYS A 93 -5.06 5.20 -1.46
N CYS A 94 -4.97 6.43 -0.93
CA CYS A 94 -4.72 7.64 -1.70
C CYS A 94 -3.36 8.21 -1.35
N SER A 95 -2.48 8.39 -2.34
CA SER A 95 -1.13 8.89 -2.12
C SER A 95 -0.93 10.24 -2.80
N PHE A 96 -0.32 11.19 -2.09
CA PHE A 96 0.11 12.48 -2.63
C PHE A 96 1.63 12.49 -2.79
N ASN A 97 2.16 13.15 -3.82
CA ASN A 97 3.60 13.22 -4.10
C ASN A 97 4.25 11.82 -4.21
N TYR A 98 3.52 10.85 -4.73
CA TYR A 98 3.96 9.48 -4.92
C TYR A 98 3.72 9.06 -6.37
N ASN A 99 4.76 8.60 -7.06
CA ASN A 99 4.65 8.07 -8.40
C ASN A 99 5.72 6.98 -8.64
N PRO A 100 5.34 5.70 -8.51
CA PRO A 100 6.30 4.60 -8.65
C PRO A 100 6.78 4.39 -10.08
N LYS A 101 6.12 5.01 -11.07
CA LYS A 101 6.51 4.97 -12.50
C LYS A 101 7.33 6.19 -12.92
N ALA A 102 7.59 7.12 -12.01
CA ALA A 102 8.41 8.28 -12.29
C ALA A 102 9.88 7.87 -12.45
N ASN A 103 10.58 8.53 -13.37
CA ASN A 103 12.01 8.30 -13.54
C ASN A 103 12.79 8.95 -12.38
N ASP A 104 14.01 8.47 -12.10
CA ASP A 104 14.91 9.09 -11.09
C ASP A 104 15.18 10.59 -11.33
N GLN A 105 14.97 11.09 -12.56
CA GLN A 105 15.13 12.50 -12.92
C GLN A 105 13.87 13.34 -12.74
N ASP A 106 12.72 12.72 -12.49
CA ASP A 106 11.49 13.44 -12.22
C ASP A 106 11.57 14.04 -10.80
N GLU A 107 11.44 15.35 -10.71
CA GLU A 107 11.57 16.07 -9.43
C GLU A 107 10.30 15.95 -8.59
N HIS A 108 10.45 15.43 -7.39
CA HIS A 108 9.40 15.41 -6.37
C HIS A 108 9.01 16.82 -5.95
N PHE A 109 7.76 16.99 -5.52
CA PHE A 109 7.34 18.26 -4.96
C PHE A 109 7.97 18.46 -3.57
N ILE A 110 8.63 19.60 -3.39
CA ILE A 110 9.29 19.96 -2.13
C ILE A 110 8.66 21.22 -1.55
N SER A 111 8.68 21.34 -0.22
CA SER A 111 8.37 22.58 0.46
C SER A 111 9.65 23.25 0.97
N ASN A 112 9.76 24.55 0.72
CA ASN A 112 10.78 25.40 1.32
C ASN A 112 10.26 26.17 2.55
N PHE A 113 9.01 25.90 2.95
CA PHE A 113 8.34 26.54 4.08
C PHE A 113 8.13 25.52 5.20
N PHE A 114 8.30 25.97 6.43
CA PHE A 114 8.02 25.18 7.63
C PHE A 114 6.73 25.68 8.31
N GLY A 115 6.12 24.81 9.10
CA GLY A 115 4.88 25.10 9.83
C GLY A 115 3.61 24.76 9.04
N ILE A 116 2.45 25.02 9.65
CA ILE A 116 1.14 24.49 9.20
C ILE A 116 0.79 24.91 7.76
N ASN A 117 1.20 26.11 7.36
CA ASN A 117 0.92 26.66 6.03
C ASN A 117 1.94 26.21 4.98
N GLY A 118 3.09 25.67 5.38
CA GLY A 118 4.16 25.21 4.49
C GLY A 118 4.02 23.74 4.07
N GLY A 119 2.96 23.06 4.47
CA GLY A 119 2.74 21.65 4.18
C GLY A 119 1.53 21.39 3.30
N LEU A 120 1.21 20.10 3.20
CA LEU A 120 -0.04 19.61 2.64
C LEU A 120 -1.16 19.81 3.68
N ASN A 121 -2.25 20.48 3.27
CA ASN A 121 -3.48 20.56 4.05
C ASN A 121 -4.62 19.94 3.24
N VAL A 122 -5.39 19.07 3.88
CA VAL A 122 -6.46 18.31 3.23
C VAL A 122 -7.72 18.43 4.07
N ILE A 123 -8.82 18.78 3.41
CA ILE A 123 -10.16 18.69 3.98
C ILE A 123 -10.85 17.54 3.30
N GLY A 124 -11.26 16.56 4.10
CA GLY A 124 -12.00 15.40 3.62
C GLY A 124 -13.33 15.21 4.35
N THR A 125 -14.17 14.38 3.76
CA THR A 125 -15.45 13.94 4.32
C THR A 125 -15.57 12.44 4.19
N GLY A 126 -16.32 11.78 5.06
CA GLY A 126 -16.63 10.37 4.85
C GLY A 126 -16.74 9.60 6.14
N ARG A 127 -17.33 8.42 6.01
CA ARG A 127 -17.21 7.35 7.00
C ARG A 127 -16.19 6.39 6.41
N PRO A 128 -14.90 6.47 6.78
CA PRO A 128 -13.94 5.46 6.36
C PRO A 128 -14.52 4.08 6.66
N GLN A 129 -14.28 3.09 5.79
CA GLN A 129 -14.92 1.78 5.89
C GLN A 129 -14.90 1.30 7.34
N LEU A 130 -16.09 1.04 7.88
CA LEU A 130 -16.23 0.51 9.21
C LEU A 130 -15.54 -0.86 9.21
N SER A 131 -14.38 -0.95 9.87
CA SER A 131 -13.80 -2.24 10.24
C SER A 131 -14.90 -3.04 10.94
N ASP A 132 -15.19 -4.25 10.45
CA ASP A 132 -16.23 -5.11 11.01
C ASP A 132 -15.85 -5.67 12.39
N GLY A 133 -14.66 -5.30 12.90
CA GLY A 133 -14.09 -5.74 14.18
C GLY A 133 -13.74 -7.23 14.21
N LYS A 134 -13.82 -7.94 13.08
CA LYS A 134 -13.51 -9.36 12.93
C LYS A 134 -12.28 -9.57 12.06
N SER A 135 -12.05 -8.69 11.10
CA SER A 135 -10.73 -8.42 10.54
C SER A 135 -9.87 -7.75 11.60
N GLY A 136 -8.60 -8.11 11.74
CA GLY A 136 -7.63 -7.37 12.56
C GLY A 136 -7.36 -5.92 12.09
N ALA A 137 -8.22 -5.39 11.21
CA ALA A 137 -8.28 -4.01 10.81
C ALA A 137 -8.56 -3.12 12.02
N VAL A 138 -7.80 -2.03 12.10
CA VAL A 138 -7.79 -1.13 13.26
C VAL A 138 -9.19 -0.60 13.51
N TYR A 139 -9.70 -0.82 14.72
CA TYR A 139 -10.98 -0.27 15.17
C TYR A 139 -10.79 1.24 15.39
N SER A 140 -10.86 2.01 14.32
CA SER A 140 -10.80 3.48 14.38
C SER A 140 -11.89 4.10 13.54
N GLU A 141 -12.67 4.99 14.16
CA GLU A 141 -13.54 5.93 13.45
C GLU A 141 -12.67 7.06 12.88
N GLY A 142 -12.04 6.82 11.73
CA GLY A 142 -11.02 7.72 11.24
C GLY A 142 -10.23 7.24 10.02
N PHE A 143 -9.35 8.10 9.53
CA PHE A 143 -8.42 7.79 8.44
C PHE A 143 -7.06 7.40 9.01
N VAL A 144 -6.35 6.51 8.31
CA VAL A 144 -4.96 6.18 8.61
C VAL A 144 -4.08 6.95 7.62
N VAL A 145 -3.10 7.68 8.14
CA VAL A 145 -2.09 8.38 7.34
C VAL A 145 -0.75 7.69 7.54
N LEU A 146 -0.17 7.26 6.41
CA LEU A 146 1.18 6.72 6.33
C LEU A 146 2.09 7.79 5.73
N VAL A 147 3.17 8.15 6.43
CA VAL A 147 4.19 9.06 5.91
C VAL A 147 5.42 8.25 5.52
N HIS A 148 5.87 8.40 4.29
CA HIS A 148 7.01 7.66 3.74
C HIS A 148 7.78 8.52 2.74
N HIS A 149 8.95 8.04 2.33
CA HIS A 149 9.72 8.68 1.26
C HIS A 149 9.01 8.48 -0.08
N PRO A 150 9.00 9.47 -1.00
CA PRO A 150 8.20 9.41 -2.23
C PRO A 150 8.61 8.33 -3.24
N ASN A 151 9.83 7.79 -3.13
CA ASN A 151 10.30 6.64 -3.90
C ASN A 151 10.11 5.28 -3.19
N ASP A 152 9.59 5.27 -1.95
CA ASP A 152 9.36 4.04 -1.20
C ASP A 152 7.88 3.64 -1.29
N PHE A 153 7.62 2.33 -1.32
CA PHE A 153 6.29 1.79 -1.09
C PHE A 153 5.97 1.80 0.42
N PRO A 154 4.79 2.25 0.86
CA PRO A 154 4.42 2.24 2.28
C PRO A 154 4.33 0.82 2.83
N VAL A 155 5.12 0.54 3.85
CA VAL A 155 5.19 -0.77 4.52
C VAL A 155 4.70 -0.67 5.97
N GLU A 156 4.56 -1.80 6.65
CA GLU A 156 4.08 -1.85 8.05
C GLU A 156 4.94 -0.99 9.01
N SER A 157 6.24 -0.81 8.71
CA SER A 157 7.13 0.05 9.49
C SER A 157 7.05 1.55 9.16
N SER A 158 6.23 1.96 8.19
CA SER A 158 6.04 3.37 7.86
C SER A 158 5.37 4.11 9.03
N PRO A 159 5.86 5.32 9.39
CA PRO A 159 5.21 6.18 10.37
C PRO A 159 3.71 6.32 10.11
N THR A 160 2.91 5.93 11.09
CA THR A 160 1.45 5.82 10.97
C THR A 160 0.77 6.75 11.98
N THR A 161 -0.21 7.53 11.53
CA THR A 161 -1.05 8.39 12.38
C THR A 161 -2.53 8.16 12.09
N TYR A 162 -3.34 8.08 13.15
CA TYR A 162 -4.80 7.94 13.05
C TYR A 162 -5.46 9.31 13.18
N ILE A 163 -6.26 9.68 12.18
CA ILE A 163 -7.02 10.93 12.14
C ILE A 163 -8.47 10.64 12.53
N GLN A 164 -8.97 11.31 13.56
CA GLN A 164 -10.36 11.19 13.97
C GLN A 164 -11.29 12.02 13.08
N ILE A 165 -12.48 11.49 12.80
CA ILE A 165 -13.54 12.26 12.15
C ILE A 165 -13.96 13.48 13.00
N ASN A 166 -14.44 14.54 12.35
CA ASN A 166 -14.88 15.79 12.98
C ASN A 166 -13.81 16.53 13.80
N LYS A 167 -12.53 16.29 13.52
CA LYS A 167 -11.41 17.00 14.15
C LYS A 167 -10.38 17.44 13.13
N GLU A 168 -9.76 18.58 13.40
CA GLU A 168 -8.54 19.00 12.73
C GLU A 168 -7.35 18.33 13.43
N THR A 169 -6.48 17.67 12.65
CA THR A 169 -5.31 16.96 13.16
C THR A 169 -4.07 17.52 12.49
N PHE A 170 -3.12 18.00 13.30
CA PHE A 170 -1.83 18.49 12.82
C PHE A 170 -0.79 17.38 12.93
N ILE A 171 -0.19 17.01 11.80
CA ILE A 171 0.86 15.99 11.73
C ILE A 171 2.17 16.72 11.45
N ASP A 172 3.09 16.68 12.43
CA ASP A 172 4.45 17.19 12.25
C ASP A 172 5.32 16.10 11.62
N VAL A 173 6.03 16.44 10.54
CA VAL A 173 6.89 15.52 9.79
C VAL A 173 8.32 16.00 9.92
N GLN A 174 9.10 15.27 10.73
CA GLN A 174 10.52 15.53 10.91
C GLN A 174 11.34 14.49 10.14
N PRO A 175 11.99 14.85 9.01
CA PRO A 175 12.85 13.92 8.29
C PRO A 175 14.10 13.59 9.11
N ILE A 176 14.45 12.32 9.16
CA ILE A 176 15.68 11.83 9.79
C ILE A 176 16.58 11.31 8.68
N GLU A 177 17.70 12.00 8.45
CA GLU A 177 18.76 11.54 7.55
C GLU A 177 19.90 10.95 8.36
N SER A 178 20.22 9.68 8.11
CA SER A 178 21.39 9.02 8.69
C SER A 178 22.49 8.97 7.63
N SER A 179 23.61 9.65 7.88
CA SER A 179 24.79 9.63 7.01
C SER A 179 26.00 9.05 7.74
N CYS A 180 26.91 8.47 6.97
CA CYS A 180 28.18 7.94 7.47
C CYS A 180 29.34 8.79 6.96
N SER A 181 30.45 8.82 7.70
CA SER A 181 31.66 9.46 7.23
C SER A 181 32.26 8.70 6.04
N ASN A 182 32.96 9.41 5.15
CA ASN A 182 33.61 8.80 4.00
C ASN A 182 34.59 7.68 4.39
N GLN A 183 35.26 7.79 5.55
CA GLN A 183 36.15 6.75 6.06
C GLN A 183 35.40 5.45 6.33
N VAL A 184 34.18 5.52 6.87
CA VAL A 184 33.33 4.34 7.12
C VAL A 184 32.79 3.77 5.81
N LEU A 185 32.34 4.63 4.89
CA LEU A 185 31.81 4.20 3.58
C LEU A 185 32.86 3.49 2.71
N ASN A 186 34.15 3.81 2.90
CA ASN A 186 35.26 3.14 2.20
C ASN A 186 35.67 1.80 2.82
N LEU A 187 35.14 1.42 3.99
CA LEU A 187 35.39 0.10 4.56
C LEU A 187 34.62 -0.97 3.78
N ASP A 188 35.21 -2.16 3.70
CA ASP A 188 34.55 -3.32 3.12
C ASP A 188 33.24 -3.63 3.86
N PHE A 189 32.28 -4.21 3.14
CA PHE A 189 30.94 -4.56 3.64
C PHE A 189 30.99 -5.27 5.01
N GLU A 190 31.87 -6.25 5.18
CA GLU A 190 32.04 -7.04 6.41
C GLU A 190 32.42 -6.20 7.64
N GLN A 191 33.13 -5.08 7.43
CA GLN A 191 33.57 -4.18 8.49
C GLN A 191 32.50 -3.11 8.78
N ARG A 192 31.88 -2.56 7.74
CA ARG A 192 30.87 -1.50 7.85
C ARG A 192 29.52 -2.02 8.35
N LYS A 193 29.15 -3.26 8.04
CA LYS A 193 27.89 -3.92 8.43
C LYS A 193 26.62 -3.17 7.98
N CYS A 194 26.69 -2.37 6.93
CA CYS A 194 25.52 -1.83 6.25
C CYS A 194 25.71 -1.94 4.73
N ILE A 195 24.61 -1.87 3.97
CA ILE A 195 24.61 -1.99 2.51
C ILE A 195 24.52 -0.58 1.90
N ILE A 196 25.34 -0.30 0.88
CA ILE A 196 25.25 0.91 0.05
C ILE A 196 24.97 0.52 -1.42
N PRO A 197 24.51 1.46 -2.26
CA PRO A 197 24.18 1.16 -3.66
C PRO A 197 25.31 0.48 -4.45
N SER A 198 26.58 0.85 -4.20
CA SER A 198 27.74 0.23 -4.86
C SER A 198 27.95 -1.24 -4.48
N ASP A 199 27.53 -1.68 -3.29
CA ASP A 199 27.67 -3.08 -2.87
C ASP A 199 26.79 -4.00 -3.73
N LEU A 200 25.66 -3.47 -4.23
CA LEU A 200 24.68 -4.20 -5.04
C LEU A 200 24.74 -3.84 -6.53
N ASN A 201 25.65 -2.96 -6.94
CA ASN A 201 25.70 -2.38 -8.29
C ASN A 201 24.38 -1.76 -8.76
N VAL A 202 23.65 -1.12 -7.84
CA VAL A 202 22.40 -0.40 -8.11
C VAL A 202 22.63 1.11 -8.02
N LYS A 203 21.76 1.90 -8.68
CA LYS A 203 21.84 3.37 -8.61
C LYS A 203 21.43 3.91 -7.24
N SER A 204 20.40 3.31 -6.66
CA SER A 204 19.80 3.69 -5.38
C SER A 204 19.47 2.42 -4.59
N TYR A 205 19.61 2.50 -3.27
CA TYR A 205 19.26 1.42 -2.36
C TYR A 205 18.43 1.99 -1.23
N ARG A 206 17.29 1.35 -0.96
CA ARG A 206 16.44 1.65 0.18
C ARG A 206 16.09 0.33 0.87
N GLN A 207 16.33 0.28 2.17
CA GLN A 207 16.09 -0.93 2.94
C GLN A 207 14.62 -1.38 2.89
N PRO A 208 13.60 -0.50 2.99
CA PRO A 208 12.19 -0.92 2.90
C PRO A 208 11.86 -1.58 1.56
N GLU A 209 12.31 -1.00 0.45
CA GLU A 209 12.12 -1.55 -0.90
C GLU A 209 12.80 -2.92 -1.06
N CYS A 210 14.03 -3.07 -0.57
CA CYS A 210 14.75 -4.33 -0.60
C CYS A 210 14.05 -5.43 0.20
N MET A 211 13.60 -5.13 1.42
CA MET A 211 12.87 -6.07 2.27
C MET A 211 11.54 -6.48 1.63
N LEU A 212 10.82 -5.53 1.04
CA LEU A 212 9.58 -5.79 0.32
C LEU A 212 9.82 -6.67 -0.93
N GLY A 213 10.91 -6.43 -1.65
CA GLY A 213 11.35 -7.27 -2.76
C GLY A 213 11.60 -8.72 -2.34
N CYS A 214 12.34 -8.94 -1.24
CA CYS A 214 12.57 -10.28 -0.70
C CYS A 214 11.26 -10.98 -0.30
N LEU A 215 10.33 -10.25 0.32
CA LEU A 215 9.04 -10.79 0.71
C LEU A 215 8.21 -11.20 -0.51
N ARG A 216 8.15 -10.33 -1.53
CA ARG A 216 7.49 -10.62 -2.81
C ARG A 216 8.08 -11.86 -3.47
N ASP A 217 9.41 -11.96 -3.54
CA ASP A 217 10.08 -13.08 -4.19
C ASP A 217 9.81 -14.42 -3.48
N GLU A 218 9.66 -14.41 -2.15
CA GLU A 218 9.25 -15.61 -1.39
C GLU A 218 7.78 -15.99 -1.67
N ILE A 219 6.87 -15.02 -1.80
CA ILE A 219 5.47 -15.27 -2.19
C ILE A 219 5.41 -15.84 -3.61
N HIS A 220 6.14 -15.26 -4.55
CA HIS A 220 6.28 -15.75 -5.92
C HIS A 220 6.76 -17.21 -5.96
N LYS A 221 7.78 -17.53 -5.16
CA LYS A 221 8.36 -18.87 -5.07
C LYS A 221 7.39 -19.91 -4.49
N ARG A 222 6.53 -19.52 -3.54
CA ARG A 222 5.65 -20.46 -2.82
C ARG A 222 4.23 -20.55 -3.36
N CYS A 223 3.64 -19.40 -3.68
CA CYS A 223 2.25 -19.29 -4.10
C CYS A 223 2.10 -19.17 -5.62
N HIS A 224 3.20 -18.94 -6.35
CA HIS A 224 3.21 -18.86 -7.81
C HIS A 224 2.19 -17.86 -8.39
N CYS A 225 1.94 -16.77 -7.66
CA CYS A 225 1.08 -15.68 -8.06
C CYS A 225 1.60 -14.36 -7.49
N HIS A 226 1.19 -13.23 -8.09
CA HIS A 226 1.51 -11.90 -7.62
C HIS A 226 0.30 -11.24 -6.92
N PRO A 227 0.42 -10.86 -5.64
CA PRO A 227 -0.65 -10.15 -4.92
C PRO A 227 -0.85 -8.74 -5.49
N PHE A 228 -2.10 -8.33 -5.70
CA PHE A 228 -2.44 -7.06 -6.35
C PHE A 228 -1.87 -5.82 -5.64
N HIS A 229 -1.80 -5.82 -4.31
CA HIS A 229 -1.40 -4.66 -3.53
C HIS A 229 0.12 -4.45 -3.49
N LEU A 230 0.92 -5.42 -3.93
CA LEU A 230 2.39 -5.32 -3.92
C LEU A 230 2.89 -4.67 -5.22
N PRO A 231 3.97 -3.86 -5.16
CA PRO A 231 4.53 -3.28 -6.36
C PRO A 231 5.16 -4.36 -7.27
N LYS A 232 4.82 -4.31 -8.55
CA LYS A 232 5.47 -5.10 -9.61
C LYS A 232 6.89 -4.55 -9.84
N SER A 233 7.87 -5.44 -10.01
CA SER A 233 9.23 -5.04 -10.39
C SER A 233 9.33 -5.00 -11.91
N ASP A 234 9.83 -3.92 -12.47
CA ASP A 234 10.10 -3.81 -13.92
C ASP A 234 11.18 -4.80 -14.40
N ASN A 235 12.00 -5.32 -13.48
CA ASN A 235 13.15 -6.16 -13.79
C ASN A 235 12.87 -7.67 -13.73
N THR A 236 11.64 -8.10 -13.39
CA THR A 236 11.32 -9.54 -13.36
C THR A 236 10.95 -10.04 -14.75
N THR A 237 11.77 -10.94 -15.30
CA THR A 237 11.51 -11.64 -16.57
C THR A 237 10.42 -12.70 -16.48
N THR A 238 10.01 -13.06 -15.25
CA THR A 238 8.96 -14.04 -14.99
C THR A 238 7.65 -13.30 -14.76
N ASP A 239 6.72 -13.45 -15.70
CA ASP A 239 5.36 -12.96 -15.57
C ASP A 239 4.57 -13.93 -14.67
N TYR A 240 4.36 -13.54 -13.41
CA TYR A 240 3.50 -14.29 -12.49
C TYR A 240 2.05 -13.88 -12.73
N ARG A 241 1.14 -14.86 -12.79
CA ARG A 241 -0.30 -14.58 -12.79
C ARG A 241 -0.68 -13.77 -11.56
N ASP A 242 -1.70 -12.92 -11.67
CA ASP A 242 -2.25 -12.26 -10.49
C ASP A 242 -2.87 -13.31 -9.54
N CYS A 243 -2.75 -13.07 -8.23
CA CYS A 243 -3.35 -13.93 -7.22
C CYS A 243 -4.88 -13.85 -7.30
N LYS A 244 -5.53 -15.00 -7.18
CA LYS A 244 -6.98 -15.16 -7.07
C LYS A 244 -7.39 -15.30 -5.61
N ALA A 245 -8.68 -15.25 -5.28
CA ALA A 245 -9.17 -15.36 -3.90
C ALA A 245 -8.74 -16.68 -3.24
N LYS A 246 -8.69 -17.81 -3.98
CA LYS A 246 -8.19 -19.08 -3.43
C LYS A 246 -6.72 -19.04 -2.97
N ASP A 247 -5.92 -18.11 -3.50
CA ASP A 247 -4.50 -17.99 -3.14
C ASP A 247 -4.30 -17.25 -1.81
N ILE A 248 -5.36 -16.66 -1.24
CA ILE A 248 -5.33 -15.95 0.06
C ILE A 248 -4.73 -16.82 1.15
N MET A 249 -5.10 -18.10 1.21
CA MET A 249 -4.58 -19.01 2.24
C MET A 249 -3.06 -19.19 2.12
N CYS A 250 -2.55 -19.42 0.90
CA CYS A 250 -1.11 -19.51 0.68
C CYS A 250 -0.41 -18.18 1.01
N PHE A 251 -1.00 -17.06 0.62
CA PHE A 251 -0.45 -15.75 0.90
C PHE A 251 -0.35 -15.52 2.41
N VAL A 252 -1.42 -15.71 3.17
CA VAL A 252 -1.46 -15.47 4.62
C VAL A 252 -0.43 -16.33 5.36
N GLU A 253 -0.32 -17.61 4.99
CA GLU A 253 0.65 -18.54 5.60
C GLU A 253 2.11 -18.12 5.39
N ASN A 254 2.42 -17.44 4.27
CA ASN A 254 3.79 -17.14 3.88
C ASN A 254 4.18 -15.67 4.06
N TYR A 255 3.20 -14.76 4.10
CA TYR A 255 3.40 -13.32 4.26
C TYR A 255 3.40 -12.91 5.73
N PHE A 256 2.41 -13.34 6.51
CA PHE A 256 2.21 -12.85 7.90
C PHE A 256 2.91 -13.68 8.97
N LEU A 257 3.11 -15.00 8.76
CA LEU A 257 3.67 -15.89 9.79
C LEU A 257 5.21 -15.91 9.86
N LYS A 258 5.89 -15.30 8.87
CA LYS A 258 7.36 -15.32 8.76
C LYS A 258 8.04 -14.00 9.10
N GLN A 259 7.29 -12.99 9.53
CA GLN A 259 7.84 -11.70 9.97
C GLN A 259 8.24 -11.70 11.46
N ILE A 260 8.31 -12.89 12.10
CA ILE A 260 8.75 -13.09 13.49
C ILE A 260 10.05 -13.90 13.51
#